data_AF-A0A955PQ15-F1
#
_entry.id   AF-A0A955PQ15-F1
#
_cell.length_a   1.000
_cell.length_b   1.000
_cell.length_c   1.000
_cell.angle_alpha   90.00
_cell.angle_beta   90.00
_cell.angle_gamma   90.00
#
_symmetry.space_group_name_H-M   'P 1'
#
loop_
_entity.id
_entity.type
_entity.pdbx_description
1 polymer ?
#
loop_
_entity_poly.entity_id
_entity_poly.type
_entity_poly.pdbx_seq_one_letter_code
_entity_poly.pdbx_strand_id
1 'polypeptide(L)'
;MRRRISLILFLILGDPCFAQVSPVDAKLDKETAWTGEAIPLSITLRSPGPFSGSANFDFPKLPMTVFMTQGSPTVGSENVGDDTVMTQLYDVTLYSQAEGAIVIPSFKVRFSGKKDFTSPAEDMEGITPELRFQSKRPPGTEGMAMVVVATDMEVDQTWSQTSGASLEAGDVVSRTISRKASGTTAMMFAPVDSATMEGVRI
;
A
#
# COMPACT_ATOMS: atom_id res chain seq x y z
N MET A 1 -58.72 54.25 -0.53
CA MET A 1 -58.76 52.81 -0.19
C MET A 1 -58.65 51.98 -1.48
N ARG A 2 -57.44 51.61 -1.90
CA ARG A 2 -57.19 50.67 -3.02
C ARG A 2 -55.92 49.88 -2.70
N ARG A 3 -56.09 48.61 -2.31
CA ARG A 3 -55.00 47.66 -2.00
C ARG A 3 -54.37 47.19 -3.32
N ARG A 4 -53.07 47.38 -3.50
CA ARG A 4 -52.27 46.69 -4.52
C ARG A 4 -51.45 45.62 -3.80
N ILE A 5 -51.81 44.37 -4.01
CA ILE A 5 -51.07 43.20 -3.53
C ILE A 5 -49.98 42.93 -4.57
N SER A 6 -48.73 43.24 -4.23
CA SER A 6 -47.56 42.85 -5.02
C SER A 6 -47.22 41.40 -4.69
N LEU A 7 -47.36 40.51 -5.67
CA LEU A 7 -46.94 39.12 -5.61
C LEU A 7 -45.44 39.06 -5.92
N ILE A 8 -44.62 38.75 -4.91
CA ILE A 8 -43.18 38.50 -5.08
C ILE A 8 -43.02 37.03 -5.44
N LEU A 9 -42.66 36.75 -6.69
CA LEU A 9 -42.31 35.42 -7.18
C LEU A 9 -40.81 35.20 -6.91
N PHE A 10 -40.49 34.43 -5.87
CA PHE A 10 -39.13 34.05 -5.53
C PHE A 10 -38.74 32.83 -6.38
N LEU A 11 -38.02 33.04 -7.48
CA LEU A 11 -37.50 31.97 -8.32
C LEU A 11 -36.26 31.37 -7.63
N ILE A 12 -36.43 30.21 -7.00
CA ILE A 12 -35.32 29.42 -6.44
C ILE A 12 -34.63 28.74 -7.63
N LEU A 13 -33.55 29.33 -8.14
CA LEU A 13 -32.59 28.60 -8.98
C LEU A 13 -31.84 27.62 -8.07
N GLY A 14 -32.25 26.35 -8.10
CA GLY A 14 -31.41 25.27 -7.59
C GLY A 14 -30.33 24.99 -8.63
N ASP A 15 -29.09 25.38 -8.35
CA ASP A 15 -27.94 24.92 -9.13
C ASP A 15 -27.86 23.39 -9.01
N PRO A 16 -27.86 22.63 -10.12
CA PRO A 16 -27.51 21.22 -10.07
C PRO A 16 -26.03 21.13 -9.73
N CYS A 17 -25.74 20.89 -8.45
CA CYS A 17 -24.42 20.48 -8.00
C CYS A 17 -24.16 19.07 -8.55
N PHE A 18 -23.68 18.98 -9.80
CA PHE A 18 -23.08 17.74 -10.30
C PHE A 18 -21.89 17.44 -9.38
N ALA A 19 -22.02 16.37 -8.58
CA ALA A 19 -20.95 15.90 -7.73
C ALA A 19 -19.80 15.44 -8.64
N GLN A 20 -18.79 16.29 -8.80
CA GLN A 20 -17.58 15.95 -9.53
C GLN A 20 -16.90 14.80 -8.79
N VAL A 21 -16.86 13.63 -9.42
CA VAL A 21 -16.23 12.43 -8.87
C VAL A 21 -14.75 12.70 -8.70
N SER A 22 -14.21 12.40 -7.51
CA SER A 22 -12.77 12.53 -7.31
C SER A 22 -12.03 11.61 -8.29
N PRO A 23 -11.04 12.14 -9.05
CA PRO A 23 -10.24 11.35 -9.99
C PRO A 23 -9.36 10.32 -9.29
N VAL A 24 -9.15 10.49 -7.98
CA VAL A 24 -8.34 9.61 -7.15
C VAL A 24 -9.11 9.31 -5.87
N ASP A 25 -9.17 8.04 -5.50
CA ASP A 25 -9.65 7.57 -4.22
C ASP A 25 -8.67 6.56 -3.64
N ALA A 26 -8.65 6.43 -2.32
CA ALA A 26 -7.77 5.50 -1.65
C ALA A 26 -8.43 4.97 -0.37
N LYS A 27 -8.22 3.68 -0.07
CA LYS A 27 -8.78 3.03 1.11
C LYS A 27 -7.79 2.04 1.72
N LEU A 28 -7.83 1.92 3.03
CA LEU A 28 -7.23 0.81 3.76
C LEU A 28 -8.29 -0.26 3.97
N ASP A 29 -7.92 -1.53 3.81
CA ASP A 29 -8.84 -2.64 4.07
C ASP A 29 -9.01 -2.95 5.56
N LYS A 30 -8.25 -2.28 6.43
CA LYS A 30 -8.23 -2.52 7.88
C LYS A 30 -8.01 -1.21 8.66
N GLU A 31 -8.76 -1.03 9.74
CA GLU A 31 -8.58 0.07 10.70
C GLU A 31 -7.57 -0.28 11.81
N THR A 32 -7.25 -1.55 11.99
CA THR A 32 -6.27 -2.04 12.98
C THR A 32 -5.44 -3.14 12.35
N ALA A 33 -4.15 -3.15 12.64
CA ALA A 33 -3.20 -4.17 12.20
C ALA A 33 -2.15 -4.44 13.28
N TRP A 34 -1.49 -5.58 13.18
CA TRP A 34 -0.31 -5.88 13.98
C TRP A 34 0.92 -5.16 13.42
N THR A 35 1.84 -4.79 14.30
CA THR A 35 3.17 -4.32 13.91
C THR A 35 3.87 -5.39 13.05
N GLY A 36 4.33 -4.99 11.86
CA GLY A 36 4.94 -5.89 10.88
C GLY A 36 3.96 -6.67 10.00
N GLU A 37 2.65 -6.43 10.12
CA GLU A 37 1.64 -7.00 9.24
C GLU A 37 1.59 -6.29 7.88
N ALA A 38 1.28 -7.04 6.83
CA ALA A 38 0.94 -6.51 5.52
C ALA A 38 -0.45 -5.86 5.58
N ILE A 39 -0.51 -4.56 5.26
CA ILE A 39 -1.76 -3.80 5.26
C ILE A 39 -2.09 -3.41 3.82
N PRO A 40 -3.15 -3.97 3.23
CA PRO A 40 -3.58 -3.60 1.89
C PRO A 40 -4.09 -2.16 1.84
N LEU A 41 -3.60 -1.42 0.86
CA LEU A 41 -4.02 -0.08 0.46
C LEU A 41 -4.43 -0.16 -1.02
N SER A 42 -5.71 0.03 -1.27
CA SER A 42 -6.22 0.17 -2.64
C SER A 42 -6.24 1.63 -3.04
N ILE A 43 -5.67 1.94 -4.21
CA ILE A 43 -5.76 3.27 -4.82
C ILE A 43 -6.50 3.15 -6.15
N THR A 44 -7.64 3.84 -6.27
CA THR A 44 -8.47 3.84 -7.48
C THR A 44 -8.27 5.15 -8.22
N LEU A 45 -7.82 5.06 -9.47
CA LEU A 45 -7.78 6.18 -10.40
C LEU A 45 -8.99 6.12 -11.32
N ARG A 46 -9.55 7.28 -11.66
CA ARG A 46 -10.68 7.40 -12.58
C ARG A 46 -10.34 8.33 -13.73
N SER A 47 -10.70 7.92 -14.95
CA SER A 47 -10.52 8.70 -16.17
C SER A 47 -11.76 8.58 -17.06
N PRO A 48 -12.23 9.66 -17.71
CA PRO A 48 -13.37 9.59 -18.64
C PRO A 48 -13.14 8.63 -19.82
N GLY A 49 -11.90 8.52 -20.28
CA GLY A 49 -11.48 7.61 -21.33
C GLY A 49 -10.24 6.77 -20.93
N PRO A 50 -9.63 6.05 -21.90
CA PRO A 50 -8.51 5.16 -21.61
C PRO A 50 -7.31 5.85 -20.97
N PHE A 51 -6.67 5.14 -20.03
CA PHE A 51 -5.41 5.55 -19.44
C PHE A 51 -4.26 5.45 -20.44
N SER A 52 -3.23 6.27 -20.24
CA SER A 52 -1.99 6.23 -20.98
C SER A 52 -0.79 6.26 -20.02
N GLY A 53 0.17 5.36 -20.23
CA GLY A 53 1.34 5.26 -19.36
C GLY A 53 1.04 4.70 -17.96
N SER A 54 1.96 4.95 -17.03
CA SER A 54 1.89 4.49 -15.64
C SER A 54 1.62 5.66 -14.71
N ALA A 55 0.84 5.42 -13.66
CA ALA A 55 0.66 6.40 -12.60
C ALA A 55 1.93 6.57 -11.75
N ASN A 56 2.06 7.76 -11.17
CA ASN A 56 3.12 8.11 -10.24
C ASN A 56 2.49 8.54 -8.90
N PHE A 57 3.00 7.97 -7.80
CA PHE A 57 2.49 8.18 -6.45
C PHE A 57 3.53 8.87 -5.58
N ASP A 58 3.16 10.02 -5.00
CA ASP A 58 4.04 10.77 -4.10
C ASP A 58 3.91 10.24 -2.67
N PHE A 59 4.25 8.96 -2.45
CA PHE A 59 4.08 8.33 -1.14
C PHE A 59 4.78 9.13 -0.02
N PRO A 60 4.07 9.42 1.08
CA PRO A 60 4.66 10.16 2.19
C PRO A 60 5.71 9.32 2.90
N LYS A 61 6.76 9.98 3.41
CA LYS A 61 7.75 9.33 4.27
C LYS A 61 7.17 9.21 5.67
N LEU A 62 6.91 7.98 6.09
CA LEU A 62 6.39 7.66 7.41
C LEU A 62 7.46 6.92 8.24
N PRO A 63 7.57 7.17 9.55
CA PRO A 63 8.53 6.46 10.40
C PRO A 63 8.34 4.95 10.33
N MET A 64 9.45 4.24 10.12
CA MET A 64 9.50 2.77 10.11
C MET A 64 8.41 2.10 9.27
N THR A 65 8.02 2.74 8.16
CA THR A 65 6.92 2.33 7.32
C THR A 65 7.34 2.37 5.86
N VAL A 66 6.97 1.33 5.10
CA VAL A 66 7.29 1.22 3.67
C VAL A 66 6.02 0.93 2.87
N PHE A 67 5.96 1.52 1.67
CA PHE A 67 4.93 1.26 0.67
C PHE A 67 5.52 0.37 -0.42
N MET A 68 4.79 -0.66 -0.83
CA MET A 68 5.20 -1.59 -1.87
C MET A 68 4.06 -1.78 -2.86
N THR A 69 4.23 -1.29 -4.08
CA THR A 69 3.27 -1.51 -5.18
C THR A 69 3.36 -2.94 -5.68
N GLN A 70 2.22 -3.60 -5.86
CA GLN A 70 2.16 -4.97 -6.37
C GLN A 70 1.68 -4.99 -7.83
N GLY A 71 2.46 -5.61 -8.70
CA GLY A 71 2.05 -5.90 -10.08
C GLY A 71 1.60 -4.69 -10.91
N SER A 72 0.76 -4.98 -11.90
CA SER A 72 0.10 -3.98 -12.75
C SER A 72 -1.30 -3.67 -12.22
N PRO A 73 -1.84 -2.45 -12.44
CA PRO A 73 -3.18 -2.13 -11.99
C PRO A 73 -4.25 -2.97 -12.68
N THR A 74 -5.31 -3.27 -11.96
CA THR A 74 -6.52 -3.87 -12.53
C THR A 74 -7.34 -2.78 -13.22
N VAL A 75 -7.61 -2.94 -14.52
CA VAL A 75 -8.41 -1.99 -15.31
C VAL A 75 -9.88 -2.40 -15.26
N GLY A 76 -10.76 -1.42 -15.07
CA GLY A 76 -12.21 -1.63 -15.04
C GLY A 76 -12.99 -0.41 -15.50
N SER A 77 -14.28 -0.41 -15.18
CA SER A 77 -15.19 0.72 -15.37
C SER A 77 -16.16 0.84 -14.20
N GLU A 78 -16.54 2.07 -13.85
CA GLU A 78 -17.50 2.38 -12.79
C GLU A 78 -18.59 3.29 -13.38
N ASN A 79 -19.85 3.08 -13.00
CA ASN A 79 -20.93 4.01 -13.34
C ASN A 79 -21.00 5.07 -12.25
N VAL A 80 -20.90 6.34 -12.62
CA VAL A 80 -21.06 7.44 -11.68
C VAL A 80 -22.08 8.44 -12.21
N GLY A 81 -23.25 8.46 -11.59
CA GLY A 81 -24.41 9.13 -12.15
C GLY A 81 -24.85 8.46 -13.46
N ASP A 82 -24.98 9.26 -14.51
CA ASP A 82 -25.33 8.79 -15.87
C ASP A 82 -24.09 8.49 -16.73
N ASP A 83 -22.89 8.73 -16.22
CA ASP A 83 -21.63 8.53 -16.94
C ASP A 83 -20.94 7.22 -16.56
N THR A 84 -20.26 6.59 -17.52
CA THR A 84 -19.34 5.47 -17.25
C THR A 84 -17.91 5.99 -17.32
N VAL A 85 -17.14 5.81 -16.25
CA VAL A 85 -15.73 6.18 -16.18
C VAL A 85 -14.85 4.93 -16.17
N MET A 86 -13.68 5.02 -16.78
CA MET A 86 -12.68 3.96 -16.70
C MET A 86 -11.92 4.04 -15.38
N THR A 87 -11.57 2.89 -14.82
CA THR A 87 -10.85 2.80 -13.55
C THR A 87 -9.54 2.04 -13.68
N GLN A 88 -8.54 2.43 -12.88
CA GLN A 88 -7.36 1.64 -12.57
C GLN A 88 -7.27 1.46 -11.06
N LEU A 89 -7.31 0.21 -10.61
CA LEU A 89 -7.11 -0.17 -9.22
C LEU A 89 -5.66 -0.62 -9.02
N TYR A 90 -4.93 0.11 -8.18
CA TYR A 90 -3.57 -0.22 -7.77
C TYR A 90 -3.60 -0.85 -6.38
N ASP A 91 -2.98 -2.04 -6.28
CA ASP A 91 -2.77 -2.72 -5.01
C ASP A 91 -1.40 -2.32 -4.45
N VAL A 92 -1.44 -1.60 -3.33
CA VAL A 92 -0.26 -1.19 -2.58
C VAL A 92 -0.30 -1.91 -1.24
N THR A 93 0.83 -2.46 -0.81
CA THR A 93 0.98 -3.01 0.53
C THR A 93 1.79 -2.05 1.38
N LEU A 94 1.24 -1.70 2.54
CA LEU A 94 1.94 -0.98 3.58
C LEU A 94 2.48 -1.97 4.61
N TYR A 95 3.74 -1.80 5.01
CA TYR A 95 4.31 -2.49 6.16
C TYR A 95 4.81 -1.45 7.15
N SER A 96 4.46 -1.57 8.43
CA SER A 96 4.89 -0.64 9.47
C SER A 96 5.43 -1.38 10.70
N GLN A 97 6.62 -1.00 11.15
CA GLN A 97 7.19 -1.41 12.43
C GLN A 97 6.89 -0.39 13.55
N ALA A 98 6.21 0.71 13.23
CA ALA A 98 5.75 1.66 14.23
C ALA A 98 4.50 1.13 14.95
N GLU A 99 4.42 1.42 16.24
CA GLU A 99 3.26 1.15 17.10
C GLU A 99 2.44 2.42 17.29
N GLY A 100 1.14 2.27 17.56
CA GLY A 100 0.26 3.41 17.79
C GLY A 100 -0.57 3.79 16.56
N ALA A 101 -1.11 5.01 16.61
CA ALA A 101 -1.90 5.56 15.51
C ALA A 101 -0.97 5.95 14.36
N ILE A 102 -1.13 5.29 13.22
CA ILE A 102 -0.39 5.60 11.99
C ILE A 102 -1.28 6.46 11.10
N VAL A 103 -0.74 7.60 10.69
CA VAL A 103 -1.42 8.58 9.83
C VAL A 103 -0.70 8.61 8.49
N ILE A 104 -1.42 8.31 7.43
CA ILE A 104 -0.97 8.45 6.06
C ILE A 104 -1.59 9.77 5.57
N PRO A 105 -0.82 10.87 5.53
CA PRO A 105 -1.34 12.14 5.06
C PRO A 105 -1.80 12.02 3.62
N SER A 106 -2.76 12.86 3.21
CA SER A 106 -3.13 13.03 1.81
C SER A 106 -1.89 13.24 0.94
N PHE A 107 -1.80 12.50 -0.16
CA PHE A 107 -0.68 12.60 -1.10
C PHE A 107 -1.16 12.71 -2.54
N LYS A 108 -0.29 13.28 -3.38
CA LYS A 108 -0.59 13.53 -4.79
C LYS A 108 -0.37 12.26 -5.61
N VAL A 109 -1.27 12.05 -6.57
CA VAL A 109 -1.16 11.01 -7.58
C VAL A 109 -1.26 11.67 -8.95
N ARG A 110 -0.35 11.30 -9.85
CA ARG A 110 -0.25 11.82 -11.22
C ARG A 110 -0.39 10.68 -12.20
N PHE A 111 -1.19 10.86 -13.24
CA PHE A 111 -1.43 9.85 -14.27
C PHE A 111 -1.82 10.54 -15.56
N SER A 112 -1.85 9.81 -16.68
CA SER A 112 -2.35 10.38 -17.93
C SER A 112 -3.59 9.59 -18.39
N GLY A 113 -4.60 10.34 -18.83
CA GLY A 113 -5.90 9.81 -19.26
C GLY A 113 -6.41 10.57 -20.47
N LYS A 114 -7.43 10.04 -21.13
CA LYS A 114 -8.08 10.70 -22.26
C LYS A 114 -9.47 11.18 -21.86
N LYS A 115 -9.96 12.24 -22.51
CA LYS A 115 -11.35 12.71 -22.38
C LYS A 115 -12.36 11.75 -23.01
N ASP A 116 -11.94 10.99 -24.02
CA ASP A 116 -12.70 9.95 -24.71
C ASP A 116 -11.72 8.96 -25.38
N PHE A 117 -12.22 7.95 -26.10
CA PHE A 117 -11.36 6.93 -26.73
C PHE A 117 -10.41 7.46 -27.82
N THR A 118 -10.78 8.54 -28.50
CA THR A 118 -10.07 9.12 -29.65
C THR A 118 -9.21 10.33 -29.30
N SER A 119 -9.50 11.00 -28.19
CA SER A 119 -8.75 12.16 -27.72
C SER A 119 -7.27 11.84 -27.44
N PRO A 120 -6.37 12.84 -27.55
CA PRO A 120 -5.00 12.72 -27.06
C PRO A 120 -4.98 12.50 -25.54
N ALA A 121 -3.90 11.90 -25.03
CA ALA A 121 -3.71 11.77 -23.59
C ALA A 121 -3.38 13.14 -22.98
N GLU A 122 -3.94 13.41 -21.81
CA GLU A 122 -3.70 14.60 -21.00
C GLU A 122 -3.22 14.19 -19.61
N ASP A 123 -2.38 15.02 -19.01
CA ASP A 123 -1.95 14.82 -17.64
C ASP A 123 -3.09 15.13 -16.68
N MET A 124 -3.28 14.23 -15.73
CA MET A 124 -4.30 14.28 -14.69
C MET A 124 -3.63 14.15 -13.33
N GLU A 125 -4.24 14.77 -12.33
CA GLU A 125 -3.81 14.67 -10.95
C GLU A 125 -4.98 14.59 -9.99
N GLY A 126 -4.74 13.95 -8.85
CA GLY A 126 -5.65 13.96 -7.72
C GLY A 126 -4.89 13.82 -6.42
N ILE A 127 -5.62 14.01 -5.32
CA ILE A 127 -5.11 13.92 -3.96
C ILE A 127 -5.90 12.84 -3.26
N THR A 128 -5.21 11.92 -2.58
CA THR A 128 -5.87 10.89 -1.77
C THR A 128 -6.52 11.50 -0.52
N PRO A 129 -7.55 10.87 0.04
CA PRO A 129 -7.94 11.17 1.42
C PRO A 129 -6.78 10.90 2.39
N GLU A 130 -6.82 11.54 3.57
CA GLU A 130 -5.98 11.12 4.70
C GLU A 130 -6.48 9.75 5.17
N LEU A 131 -5.55 8.81 5.36
CA LEU A 131 -5.86 7.45 5.81
C LEU A 131 -5.20 7.18 7.15
N ARG A 132 -5.83 6.31 7.94
CA ARG A 132 -5.42 6.05 9.32
C ARG A 132 -5.65 4.60 9.68
N PHE A 133 -4.75 4.03 10.46
CA PHE A 133 -4.99 2.76 11.13
C PHE A 133 -4.24 2.71 12.46
N GLN A 134 -4.67 1.82 13.34
CA GLN A 134 -4.01 1.53 14.60
C GLN A 134 -3.05 0.34 14.44
N SER A 135 -1.75 0.57 14.62
CA SER A 135 -0.76 -0.50 14.74
C SER A 135 -0.66 -0.94 16.20
N LYS A 136 -0.75 -2.25 16.44
CA LYS A 136 -0.65 -2.86 17.78
C LYS A 136 0.53 -3.81 17.82
N ARG A 137 1.28 -3.79 18.92
CA ARG A 137 2.27 -4.81 19.21
C ARG A 137 1.57 -6.18 19.38
N PRO A 138 2.00 -7.23 18.68
CA PRO A 138 1.55 -8.58 18.98
C PRO A 138 1.92 -8.97 20.42
N PRO A 139 0.99 -9.57 21.20
CA PRO A 139 1.27 -9.96 22.57
C PRO A 139 2.49 -10.89 22.70
N GLY A 140 3.33 -10.66 23.70
CA GLY A 140 4.52 -11.49 23.96
C GLY A 140 5.73 -11.16 23.09
N THR A 141 5.68 -10.06 22.34
CA THR A 141 6.79 -9.60 21.49
C THR A 141 7.44 -8.30 22.00
N GLU A 142 7.08 -7.81 23.17
CA GLU A 142 7.46 -6.49 23.70
C GLU A 142 8.99 -6.31 23.84
N GLY A 143 9.73 -7.40 24.05
CA GLY A 143 11.20 -7.40 24.11
C GLY A 143 11.93 -7.64 22.78
N MET A 144 11.19 -7.88 21.69
CA MET A 144 11.78 -8.15 20.38
C MET A 144 12.08 -6.84 19.64
N ALA A 145 13.16 -6.78 18.86
CA ALA A 145 13.47 -5.55 18.11
C ALA A 145 12.49 -5.32 16.95
N MET A 146 12.28 -6.34 16.11
CA MET A 146 11.42 -6.29 14.93
C MET A 146 10.48 -7.49 14.96
N VAL A 147 9.23 -7.28 14.57
CA VAL A 147 8.23 -8.35 14.47
C VAL A 147 7.81 -8.47 13.01
N VAL A 148 7.83 -9.69 12.48
CA VAL A 148 7.35 -9.99 11.13
C VAL A 148 6.12 -10.85 11.28
N VAL A 149 5.01 -10.40 10.70
CA VAL A 149 3.79 -11.21 10.64
C VAL A 149 3.75 -11.88 9.27
N ALA A 150 3.55 -13.19 9.28
CA ALA A 150 3.43 -14.02 8.09
C ALA A 150 2.26 -15.00 8.28
N THR A 151 1.62 -15.40 7.18
CA THR A 151 0.55 -16.41 7.22
C THR A 151 1.10 -17.83 7.28
N ASP A 152 2.31 -18.02 6.77
CA ASP A 152 3.05 -19.27 6.78
C ASP A 152 4.55 -18.96 6.80
N MET A 153 5.34 -19.82 7.46
CA MET A 153 6.78 -19.66 7.55
C MET A 153 7.49 -21.01 7.58
N GLU A 154 8.42 -21.20 6.64
CA GLU A 154 9.30 -22.36 6.55
C GLU A 154 10.74 -21.91 6.79
N VAL A 155 11.46 -22.65 7.63
CA VAL A 155 12.88 -22.43 7.90
C VAL A 155 13.62 -23.74 7.74
N ASP A 156 14.51 -23.77 6.76
CA ASP A 156 15.38 -24.91 6.49
C ASP A 156 16.83 -24.52 6.66
N GLN A 157 17.65 -25.52 6.99
CA GLN A 157 19.09 -25.37 6.98
C GLN A 157 19.76 -26.59 6.36
N THR A 158 20.83 -26.34 5.61
CA THR A 158 21.70 -27.37 5.07
C THR A 158 23.15 -27.04 5.40
N TRP A 159 23.95 -28.08 5.59
CA TRP A 159 25.37 -27.99 5.88
C TRP A 159 26.13 -28.72 4.78
N SER A 160 27.27 -28.18 4.35
CA SER A 160 28.13 -28.83 3.36
C SER A 160 28.80 -30.10 3.89
N GLN A 161 28.91 -30.22 5.22
CA GLN A 161 29.48 -31.38 5.90
C GLN A 161 28.38 -32.15 6.64
N THR A 162 28.46 -33.48 6.58
CA THR A 162 27.57 -34.38 7.31
C THR A 162 27.97 -34.41 8.79
N SER A 163 26.99 -34.53 9.68
CA SER A 163 27.23 -34.69 11.11
C SER A 163 28.21 -35.83 11.40
N GLY A 164 29.27 -35.55 12.18
CA GLY A 164 30.31 -36.53 12.54
C GLY A 164 31.53 -36.58 11.61
N ALA A 165 31.63 -35.69 10.61
CA ALA A 165 32.86 -35.54 9.83
C ALA A 165 34.01 -35.03 10.71
N SER A 166 35.20 -35.63 10.54
CA SER A 166 36.45 -35.10 11.08
C SER A 166 36.77 -33.80 10.34
N LEU A 167 36.87 -32.69 11.06
CA LEU A 167 37.27 -31.40 10.52
C LEU A 167 38.73 -31.12 10.88
N GLU A 168 39.53 -30.76 9.88
CA GLU A 168 40.91 -30.36 10.04
C GLU A 168 41.08 -28.83 9.95
N ALA A 169 42.21 -28.34 10.44
CA ALA A 169 42.53 -26.92 10.34
C ALA A 169 42.70 -26.52 8.87
N GLY A 170 41.85 -25.59 8.41
CA GLY A 170 41.80 -25.15 7.01
C GLY A 170 40.56 -25.60 6.25
N ASP A 171 39.75 -26.50 6.83
CA ASP A 171 38.49 -26.91 6.23
C ASP A 171 37.45 -25.78 6.22
N VAL A 172 36.68 -25.73 5.14
CA VAL A 172 35.56 -24.79 4.98
C VAL A 172 34.25 -25.52 5.19
N VAL A 173 33.48 -25.04 6.15
CA VAL A 173 32.11 -25.50 6.41
C VAL A 173 31.14 -24.42 5.97
N SER A 174 30.28 -24.75 5.01
CA SER A 174 29.22 -23.85 4.55
C SER A 174 27.89 -24.25 5.17
N ARG A 175 27.20 -23.26 5.76
CA ARG A 175 25.81 -23.39 6.21
C ARG A 175 24.93 -22.51 5.34
N THR A 176 23.91 -23.10 4.75
CA THR A 176 22.87 -22.37 4.04
C THR A 176 21.60 -22.39 4.88
N ILE A 177 21.08 -21.21 5.21
CA ILE A 177 19.79 -21.06 5.89
C ILE A 177 18.80 -20.47 4.90
N SER A 178 17.72 -21.19 4.65
CA SER A 178 16.61 -20.75 3.80
C SER A 178 15.43 -20.40 4.67
N ARG A 179 14.87 -19.20 4.47
CA ARG A 179 13.61 -18.77 5.10
C ARG A 179 12.63 -18.43 4.00
N LYS A 180 11.44 -19.03 4.03
CA LYS A 180 10.33 -18.69 3.15
C LYS A 180 9.15 -18.27 4.01
N ALA A 181 8.41 -17.28 3.56
CA ALA A 181 7.19 -16.88 4.23
C ALA A 181 6.16 -16.33 3.25
N SER A 182 4.90 -16.54 3.59
CA SER A 182 3.75 -16.05 2.84
C SER A 182 3.09 -14.86 3.54
N GLY A 183 2.44 -13.99 2.77
CA GLY A 183 1.74 -12.81 3.32
C GLY A 183 2.66 -11.71 3.84
N THR A 184 3.96 -11.78 3.52
CA THR A 184 4.97 -10.78 3.88
C THR A 184 5.96 -10.59 2.74
N THR A 185 6.92 -9.68 2.89
CA THR A 185 7.99 -9.46 1.92
C THR A 185 9.35 -9.83 2.50
N ALA A 186 10.27 -10.28 1.65
CA ALA A 186 11.63 -10.69 2.05
C ALA A 186 12.38 -9.58 2.79
N MET A 187 12.09 -8.31 2.46
CA MET A 187 12.67 -7.13 3.10
C MET A 187 12.35 -7.01 4.60
N MET A 188 11.29 -7.69 5.06
CA MET A 188 10.91 -7.67 6.47
C MET A 188 11.79 -8.59 7.32
N PHE A 189 12.50 -9.55 6.73
CA PHE A 189 13.35 -10.43 7.50
C PHE A 189 14.65 -9.73 7.89
N ALA A 190 14.93 -9.71 9.19
CA ALA A 190 16.25 -9.34 9.68
C ALA A 190 17.33 -10.24 9.05
N PRO A 191 18.53 -9.72 8.80
CA PRO A 191 19.67 -10.54 8.39
C PRO A 191 19.85 -11.73 9.35
N VAL A 192 20.31 -12.85 8.81
CA VAL A 192 20.66 -13.99 9.65
C VAL A 192 21.88 -13.60 10.48
N ASP A 193 21.77 -13.77 11.80
CA ASP A 193 22.89 -13.50 12.70
C ASP A 193 24.08 -14.42 12.38
N SER A 194 25.25 -13.83 12.23
CA SER A 194 26.52 -14.51 11.98
C SER A 194 27.36 -14.56 13.25
N ALA A 195 26.76 -14.93 14.38
CA ALA A 195 27.48 -15.08 15.63
C ALA A 195 28.63 -16.09 15.45
N THR A 196 29.86 -15.61 15.64
CA THR A 196 31.08 -16.43 15.57
C THR A 196 31.18 -17.32 16.80
N MET A 197 31.28 -18.63 16.59
CA MET A 197 31.69 -19.56 17.64
C MET A 197 33.19 -19.36 17.93
N GLU A 198 33.59 -19.53 19.18
CA GLU A 198 35.00 -19.41 19.58
C GLU A 198 35.88 -20.38 18.76
N GLY A 199 36.96 -19.87 18.16
CA GLY A 199 37.85 -20.64 17.28
C GLY A 199 37.43 -20.69 15.80
N VAL A 200 36.28 -20.14 15.42
CA VAL A 200 35.79 -20.09 14.02
C VAL A 200 35.95 -18.68 13.45
N ARG A 201 36.45 -18.58 12.22
CA ARG A 201 36.47 -17.33 11.42
C ARG A 201 35.36 -17.41 10.36
N ILE A 202 34.59 -16.34 10.20
CA ILE A 202 33.51 -16.19 9.20
C ILE A 202 33.99 -15.26 8.09
#